data_AF-A0A7U3VRS0-F1
#
_entry.id   AF-A0A7U3VRS0-F1
#
_cell.length_a   1.000
_cell.length_b   1.000
_cell.length_c   1.000
_cell.angle_alpha   90.00
_cell.angle_beta   90.00
_cell.angle_gamma   90.00
#
_symmetry.space_group_name_H-M   'P 1'
#
loop_
_entity.id
_entity.type
_entity.pdbx_description
1 polymer ?
#
loop_
_entity_poly.entity_id
_entity_poly.type
_entity_poly.pdbx_seq_one_letter_code
_entity_poly.pdbx_strand_id
1 'polypeptide(L)'
;MVRVEVQYPVQPQPVHLPERQWQWHRLYDWFTWYHLASAVVALAPYHGHSLAGWWADQIRDCRATESVLAGWCLGSIVLGATIGLARWRSRWWTTPLCAIAGFGLLAQSSPFDIVTLVTGVTK
;
A
#
# COMPACT_ATOMS: atom_id res chain seq x y z
N MET A 1 59.87 -17.77 -48.55
CA MET A 1 58.41 -17.86 -48.33
C MET A 1 58.07 -17.01 -47.12
N VAL A 2 57.32 -15.93 -47.29
CA VAL A 2 56.92 -15.03 -46.19
C VAL A 2 55.52 -15.46 -45.74
N ARG A 3 55.36 -15.88 -44.48
CA ARG A 3 54.05 -16.16 -43.87
C ARG A 3 53.51 -14.87 -43.28
N VAL A 4 52.38 -14.41 -43.79
CA VAL A 4 51.63 -13.30 -43.21
C VAL A 4 50.54 -13.92 -42.33
N GLU A 5 50.73 -13.85 -41.01
CA GLU A 5 49.72 -14.24 -40.03
C GLU A 5 48.73 -13.07 -39.85
N VAL A 6 47.51 -13.25 -40.36
CA VAL A 6 46.42 -12.30 -40.19
C VAL A 6 45.86 -12.49 -38.78
N GLN A 7 46.18 -11.58 -37.87
CA GLN A 7 45.60 -11.57 -36.52
C GLN A 7 44.13 -11.14 -36.62
N TYR A 8 43.22 -12.07 -36.29
CA TYR A 8 41.81 -11.75 -36.17
C TYR A 8 41.57 -10.92 -34.90
N PRO A 9 40.72 -9.88 -34.95
CA PRO A 9 40.34 -9.14 -33.75
C PRO A 9 39.63 -10.08 -32.77
N VAL A 10 40.07 -10.05 -31.52
CA VAL A 10 39.47 -10.83 -30.43
C VAL A 10 37.98 -10.50 -30.37
N GLN A 11 37.11 -11.50 -30.60
CA GLN A 11 35.68 -11.32 -30.42
C GLN A 11 35.43 -10.94 -28.95
N PRO A 12 34.72 -9.84 -28.66
CA PRO A 12 34.38 -9.51 -27.29
C PRO A 12 33.55 -10.65 -26.71
N GLN A 13 34.00 -11.21 -25.57
CA GLN A 13 33.21 -12.19 -24.84
C GLN A 13 31.84 -11.59 -24.52
N PRO A 14 30.74 -12.32 -24.73
CA PRO A 14 29.43 -11.84 -24.36
C PRO A 14 29.43 -11.53 -22.86
N VAL A 15 29.12 -10.29 -22.51
CA VAL A 15 28.96 -9.88 -21.10
C VAL A 15 27.77 -10.65 -20.55
N HIS A 16 28.02 -11.65 -19.70
CA HIS A 16 26.97 -12.29 -18.92
C HIS A 16 26.40 -11.25 -17.95
N LEU A 17 25.34 -10.54 -18.37
CA LEU A 17 24.53 -9.75 -17.47
C LEU A 17 23.96 -10.71 -16.42
N PRO A 18 24.02 -10.39 -15.11
CA PRO A 18 23.36 -11.22 -14.11
C PRO A 18 21.87 -11.28 -14.48
N GLU A 19 21.37 -12.48 -14.77
CA GLU A 19 19.94 -12.70 -14.97
C GLU A 19 19.23 -12.23 -13.71
N ARG A 20 18.53 -11.10 -13.80
CA ARG A 20 17.66 -10.60 -12.73
C ARG A 20 16.44 -11.50 -12.69
N GLN A 21 16.61 -12.73 -12.23
CA GLN A 21 15.54 -13.70 -12.08
C GLN A 21 14.57 -13.12 -11.04
N TRP A 22 13.41 -12.66 -11.52
CA TRP A 22 12.33 -12.15 -10.67
C TRP A 22 11.80 -13.30 -9.83
N GLN A 23 12.25 -13.38 -8.58
CA GLN A 23 11.89 -14.45 -7.65
C GLN A 23 10.51 -14.16 -7.04
N TRP A 24 9.46 -14.38 -7.82
CA TRP A 24 8.05 -14.29 -7.40
C TRP A 24 7.75 -15.02 -6.08
N HIS A 25 8.44 -16.14 -5.86
CA HIS A 25 8.32 -16.99 -4.69
C HIS A 25 8.75 -16.30 -3.38
N ARG A 26 9.84 -15.51 -3.40
CA ARG A 26 10.26 -14.74 -2.21
C ARG A 26 9.30 -13.59 -1.87
N LEU A 27 8.59 -13.08 -2.88
CA LEU A 27 7.53 -12.08 -2.73
C LEU A 27 6.26 -12.70 -2.16
N TYR A 28 5.99 -13.99 -2.39
CA TYR A 28 4.75 -14.62 -1.94
C TYR A 28 4.79 -15.08 -0.48
N ASP A 29 5.87 -15.70 -0.01
CA ASP A 29 5.81 -16.38 1.29
C ASP A 29 5.94 -15.44 2.50
N TRP A 30 6.85 -14.46 2.49
CA TRP A 30 7.04 -13.59 3.65
C TRP A 30 6.07 -12.39 3.68
N PHE A 31 5.81 -11.82 2.50
CA PHE A 31 4.95 -10.64 2.36
C PHE A 31 3.49 -10.99 2.65
N THR A 32 2.98 -12.11 2.10
CA THR A 32 1.55 -12.46 2.18
C THR A 32 1.10 -12.73 3.61
N TRP A 33 1.82 -13.55 4.38
CA TRP A 33 1.43 -13.85 5.76
C TRP A 33 1.50 -12.64 6.67
N TYR A 34 2.49 -11.76 6.46
CA TYR A 34 2.61 -10.53 7.24
C TYR A 34 1.48 -9.53 6.93
N HIS A 35 1.05 -9.41 5.67
CA HIS A 35 -0.12 -8.61 5.30
C HIS A 35 -1.43 -9.21 5.81
N LEU A 36 -1.58 -10.54 5.76
CA LEU A 36 -2.73 -11.24 6.34
C LEU A 36 -2.78 -11.03 7.87
N ALA A 37 -1.67 -11.22 8.57
CA ALA A 37 -1.59 -10.97 10.01
C ALA A 37 -1.91 -9.50 10.35
N SER A 38 -1.41 -8.56 9.55
CA SER A 38 -1.73 -7.14 9.69
C SER A 38 -3.22 -6.85 9.49
N ALA A 39 -3.87 -7.53 8.54
CA ALA A 39 -5.30 -7.43 8.33
C ALA A 39 -6.09 -8.03 9.49
N VAL A 40 -5.64 -9.17 10.03
CA VAL A 40 -6.22 -9.76 11.25
C VAL A 40 -6.09 -8.79 12.41
N VAL A 41 -4.93 -8.16 12.63
CA VAL A 41 -4.78 -7.14 13.70
C VAL A 41 -5.73 -5.97 13.50
N ALA A 42 -5.90 -5.49 12.25
CA ALA A 42 -6.81 -4.38 11.96
C ALA A 42 -8.28 -4.73 12.24
N LEU A 43 -8.67 -5.98 11.99
CA LEU A 43 -10.03 -6.48 12.15
C LEU A 43 -10.28 -7.15 13.50
N ALA A 44 -9.23 -7.39 14.29
CA ALA A 44 -9.33 -8.04 15.59
C ALA A 44 -10.19 -7.20 16.54
N PRO A 45 -11.01 -7.86 17.38
CA PRO A 45 -11.86 -7.16 18.33
C PRO A 45 -11.01 -6.44 19.39
N TYR A 46 -11.38 -5.20 19.64
CA TYR A 46 -10.80 -4.26 20.59
C TYR A 46 -11.91 -3.39 21.17
N HIS A 47 -12.26 -3.60 22.45
CA HIS A 47 -13.33 -2.86 23.15
C HIS A 47 -14.69 -2.86 22.41
N GLY A 48 -15.11 -4.00 21.87
CA GLY A 48 -16.43 -4.15 21.23
C GLY A 48 -16.48 -3.75 19.75
N HIS A 49 -15.42 -3.15 19.22
CA HIS A 49 -15.24 -2.82 17.80
C HIS A 49 -13.93 -3.40 17.29
N SER A 50 -13.67 -3.43 15.98
CA SER A 50 -12.30 -3.64 15.50
C SER A 50 -11.53 -2.33 15.50
N LEU A 51 -10.19 -2.35 15.47
CA LEU A 51 -9.39 -1.13 15.36
C LEU A 51 -9.72 -0.35 14.07
N ALA A 52 -9.91 -1.06 12.96
CA ALA A 52 -10.40 -0.47 11.71
C ALA A 52 -11.82 0.08 11.85
N GLY A 53 -12.69 -0.59 12.60
CA GLY A 53 -14.05 -0.12 12.88
C GLY A 53 -14.06 1.16 13.71
N TRP A 54 -13.29 1.20 14.79
CA TRP A 54 -13.12 2.40 15.61
C TRP A 54 -12.60 3.58 14.79
N TRP A 55 -11.60 3.36 13.93
CA TRP A 55 -11.11 4.39 13.01
C TRP A 55 -12.17 4.82 11.98
N ALA A 56 -12.95 3.88 11.43
CA ALA A 56 -14.05 4.19 10.52
C ALA A 56 -15.11 5.08 11.20
N ASP A 57 -15.42 4.83 12.47
CA ASP A 57 -16.38 5.63 13.23
C ASP A 57 -15.87 7.06 13.43
N GLN A 58 -14.58 7.27 13.70
CA GLN A 58 -14.00 8.62 13.75
C GLN A 58 -14.14 9.38 12.43
N ILE A 59 -13.97 8.70 11.28
CA ILE A 59 -14.17 9.34 9.98
C ILE A 59 -15.66 9.63 9.75
N ARG A 60 -16.56 8.71 10.12
CA ARG A 60 -18.01 8.91 10.00
C ARG A 60 -18.48 10.08 10.85
N ASP A 61 -17.99 10.21 12.08
CA ASP A 61 -18.27 11.32 12.97
C ASP A 61 -17.82 12.64 12.32
N CYS A 62 -16.59 12.69 11.81
CA CYS A 62 -16.08 13.85 11.07
C CYS A 62 -16.96 14.21 9.85
N ARG A 63 -17.49 13.22 9.14
CA ARG A 63 -18.40 13.46 8.01
C ARG A 63 -19.75 13.99 8.43
N ALA A 64 -20.25 13.52 9.57
CA ALA A 64 -21.52 13.94 10.11
C ALA A 64 -21.45 15.35 10.71
N THR A 65 -20.32 15.72 11.31
CA THR A 65 -20.15 17.05 11.95
C THR A 65 -19.71 18.13 10.98
N GLU A 66 -18.80 17.83 10.04
CA GLU A 66 -18.18 18.82 9.16
C GLU A 66 -18.66 18.69 7.71
N SER A 67 -18.21 17.65 7.00
CA SER A 67 -18.63 17.36 5.63
C SER A 67 -18.08 16.03 5.12
N VAL A 68 -18.69 15.49 4.05
CA VAL A 68 -18.16 14.32 3.34
C VAL A 68 -16.72 14.54 2.87
N LEU A 69 -16.41 15.73 2.36
CA LEU A 69 -15.06 16.09 1.91
C LEU A 69 -14.05 16.06 3.06
N ALA A 70 -14.40 16.62 4.23
CA ALA A 70 -13.52 16.62 5.40
C ALA A 70 -13.15 15.19 5.84
N GLY A 71 -14.12 14.27 5.86
CA GLY A 71 -13.86 12.87 6.17
C GLY A 71 -12.93 12.18 5.17
N TRP A 72 -13.13 12.43 3.87
CA TRP A 72 -12.22 11.91 2.83
C TRP A 72 -10.81 12.49 2.94
N CYS A 73 -10.67 13.79 3.24
CA CYS A 73 -9.38 14.42 3.49
C CYS A 73 -8.68 13.78 4.70
N LEU A 74 -9.38 13.66 5.83
CA LEU A 74 -8.85 13.07 7.06
C LEU A 74 -8.38 11.62 6.81
N GLY A 75 -9.25 10.79 6.26
CA GLY A 75 -8.93 9.39 5.99
C GLY A 75 -7.78 9.23 4.98
N SER A 76 -7.75 10.04 3.93
CA SER A 76 -6.70 9.99 2.90
C SER A 76 -5.35 10.49 3.41
N ILE A 77 -5.33 11.53 4.25
CA ILE A 77 -4.10 12.06 4.86
C ILE A 77 -3.48 11.02 5.79
N VAL A 78 -4.28 10.38 6.65
CA VAL A 78 -3.79 9.34 7.57
C VAL A 78 -3.31 8.10 6.82
N LEU A 79 -4.03 7.68 5.77
CA LEU A 79 -3.58 6.58 4.91
C LEU A 79 -2.27 6.95 4.19
N GLY A 80 -2.17 8.15 3.64
CA GLY A 80 -0.96 8.65 3.00
C GLY A 80 0.23 8.71 3.97
N ALA A 81 0.00 9.18 5.20
CA ALA A 81 1.02 9.26 6.24
C ALA A 81 1.51 7.87 6.65
N THR A 82 0.61 6.91 6.85
CA THR A 82 0.97 5.53 7.22
C THR A 82 1.73 4.82 6.09
N ILE A 83 1.32 5.00 4.83
CA ILE A 83 2.06 4.48 3.66
C ILE A 83 3.45 5.14 3.54
N GLY A 84 3.51 6.46 3.70
CA GLY A 84 4.77 7.21 3.68
C GLY A 84 5.73 6.74 4.77
N LEU A 85 5.21 6.50 5.96
CA LEU A 85 5.96 5.98 7.09
C LEU A 85 6.45 4.55 6.86
N ALA A 86 5.60 3.68 6.30
CA ALA A 86 5.99 2.31 5.92
C ALA A 86 7.11 2.30 4.87
N ARG A 87 7.11 3.26 3.93
CA ARG A 87 8.16 3.41 2.91
C ARG A 87 9.45 3.99 3.47
N TRP A 88 9.36 5.00 4.34
CA TRP A 88 10.56 5.62 4.90
C TRP A 88 11.26 4.73 5.92
N ARG A 89 10.49 4.05 6.76
CA ARG A 89 11.03 3.14 7.78
C ARG A 89 10.07 1.98 8.02
N SER A 90 10.27 0.92 7.24
CA SER A 90 9.55 -0.33 7.43
C SER A 90 9.81 -0.88 8.84
N ARG A 91 8.79 -0.84 9.70
CA ARG A 91 8.79 -1.44 11.04
C ARG A 91 7.64 -2.44 11.12
N TRP A 92 7.73 -3.37 12.06
CA TRP A 92 6.71 -4.41 12.25
C TRP A 92 5.29 -3.86 12.52
N TRP A 93 5.16 -2.59 12.94
CA TRP A 93 3.88 -1.95 13.22
C TRP A 93 3.36 -1.04 12.09
N THR A 94 4.16 -0.71 11.07
CA THR A 94 3.72 0.21 10.02
C THR A 94 2.66 -0.43 9.12
N THR A 95 2.79 -1.72 8.83
CA THR A 95 1.84 -2.47 8.00
C THR A 95 0.47 -2.65 8.66
N PRO A 96 0.35 -3.05 9.95
CA PRO A 96 -0.94 -3.07 10.61
C PRO A 96 -1.58 -1.68 10.72
N LEU A 97 -0.80 -0.60 10.92
CA LEU A 97 -1.35 0.76 10.85
C LEU A 97 -1.90 1.11 9.46
N CYS A 98 -1.19 0.77 8.38
CA CYS A 98 -1.70 0.93 7.01
C CYS A 98 -2.99 0.13 6.81
N ALA A 99 -3.08 -1.09 7.35
CA ALA A 99 -4.27 -1.92 7.25
C ALA A 99 -5.45 -1.30 8.01
N ILE A 100 -5.24 -0.82 9.24
CA ILE A 100 -6.27 -0.11 10.03
C ILE A 100 -6.76 1.13 9.28
N ALA A 101 -5.85 1.97 8.82
CA ALA A 101 -6.18 3.19 8.09
C ALA A 101 -6.95 2.89 6.79
N GLY A 102 -6.48 1.90 6.03
CA GLY A 102 -7.07 1.49 4.76
C GLY A 102 -8.46 0.85 4.94
N PHE A 103 -8.60 -0.14 5.82
CA PHE A 103 -9.89 -0.79 6.07
C PHE A 103 -10.90 0.18 6.67
N GLY A 104 -10.50 1.05 7.59
CA GLY A 104 -11.41 2.04 8.16
C GLY A 104 -11.89 3.06 7.12
N LEU A 105 -11.00 3.53 6.24
CA LEU A 105 -11.37 4.41 5.13
C LEU A 105 -12.30 3.71 4.12
N LEU A 106 -12.07 2.43 3.82
CA LEU A 106 -12.94 1.64 2.93
C LEU A 106 -14.30 1.38 3.55
N ALA A 107 -14.37 1.05 4.85
CA ALA A 107 -15.59 0.73 5.57
C ALA A 107 -16.59 1.90 5.68
N GLN A 108 -16.14 3.12 5.42
CA GLN A 108 -17.00 4.31 5.40
C GLN A 108 -17.25 4.85 3.98
N SER A 109 -16.59 4.32 2.95
CA SER A 109 -16.79 4.76 1.57
C SER A 109 -18.18 4.38 1.06
N SER A 110 -18.91 5.35 0.51
CA SER A 110 -20.20 5.12 -0.15
C SER A 110 -20.10 5.46 -1.62
N PRO A 111 -20.73 4.69 -2.53
CA PRO A 111 -20.81 5.05 -3.94
C PRO A 111 -21.41 6.46 -4.17
N PHE A 112 -22.26 6.92 -3.25
CA PHE A 112 -22.87 8.25 -3.33
C PHE A 112 -21.89 9.39 -3.01
N ASP A 113 -20.74 9.09 -2.39
CA ASP A 113 -19.74 10.11 -2.05
C ASP A 113 -19.21 10.83 -3.27
N ILE A 114 -19.03 10.10 -4.38
CA ILE A 114 -18.60 10.69 -5.65
C ILE A 114 -19.62 11.73 -6.13
N VAL A 115 -20.91 11.39 -6.04
CA VAL A 115 -21.99 12.30 -6.41
C VAL A 115 -21.97 13.52 -5.51
N THR A 116 -21.88 13.35 -4.18
CA THR A 116 -21.82 14.45 -3.23
C THR A 116 -20.59 15.34 -3.42
N LEU A 117 -19.42 14.77 -3.72
CA LEU A 117 -18.18 15.52 -3.96
C LEU A 117 -18.24 16.34 -5.25
N VAL A 118 -18.90 15.83 -6.30
CA VAL A 118 -19.02 16.53 -7.59
C VAL A 118 -20.15 17.55 -7.59
N THR A 119 -21.29 17.22 -6.97
CA THR A 119 -22.52 18.02 -7.08
C THR A 119 -22.79 18.90 -5.86
N GLY A 120 -22.13 18.63 -4.72
CA GLY A 120 -22.42 19.28 -3.44
C GLY A 120 -23.74 18.85 -2.80
N VAL A 121 -24.52 17.97 -3.45
CA VAL A 121 -25.81 17.50 -2.92
C VAL A 121 -25.57 16.45 -1.84
N THR A 122 -25.92 16.80 -0.61
CA THR A 122 -26.08 15.85 0.51
C THR A 122 -27.54 15.36 0.53
N LYS A 123 -27.75 14.07 0.76
CA LYS A 123 -29.10 13.50 0.91
C LYS A 123 -29.85 14.13 2.07
#